data_AF-A0A1Y3N5M0-F1
#
_entry.id   AF-A0A1Y3N5M0-F1
#
_cell.length_a   1.000
_cell.length_b   1.000
_cell.length_c   1.000
_cell.angle_alpha   90.00
_cell.angle_beta   90.00
_cell.angle_gamma   90.00
#
_symmetry.space_group_name_H-M   'P 1'
#
loop_
_entity.id
_entity.type
_entity.pdbx_description
1 polymer ?
#
loop_
_entity_poly.entity_id
_entity_poly.type
_entity_poly.pdbx_seq_one_letter_code
_entity_poly.pdbx_strand_id
1 'polypeptide(L)'
;MKFYNSFLLFGLLLGWISVVYARDVTFSVIAFKAVNVYLNVDGVKYKMVKTNPDIPLYTITVKDMSTEKIKYRYIADNNQEEFERSLKRLTSTTYHELFGRQITIKNIPKFGFPTKKRWLKNGERSSIFDESYIPTVIIDDVNGSFFQSGNSMVLKSVIIFLKDSVHVFKDVDVDSRDLRYNKFSFKLKFHDQGVFGTKTLFFSTTETDPSLMHQLLYSDILQAIENPSAKNVPCRVYDSFGNGKGLYILQEDTTSEDFMISHFLGYHNLYYKNSTDSIGSILLGSAKSDFYYSEHAKPSNLYNEFKIVRDYKDINALDGLHNLSKALHELDVNDLKQLSDFNRKWFDIPIFLKSLA
;
A
#
# COMPACT_ATOMS: atom_id res chain seq x y z
N MET A 1 -32.56 -61.78 13.39
CA MET A 1 -31.08 -61.62 13.32
C MET A 1 -30.56 -60.70 12.20
N LYS A 2 -31.41 -59.97 11.43
CA LYS A 2 -30.94 -59.05 10.37
C LYS A 2 -30.75 -57.59 10.81
N PHE A 3 -31.35 -57.15 11.92
CA PHE A 3 -31.24 -55.77 12.43
C PHE A 3 -29.92 -55.46 13.14
N TYR A 4 -29.26 -56.47 13.74
CA TYR A 4 -27.99 -56.29 14.45
C TYR A 4 -26.82 -55.94 13.50
N ASN A 5 -26.83 -56.49 12.28
CA ASN A 5 -25.77 -56.23 11.29
C ASN A 5 -25.82 -54.82 10.72
N SER A 6 -27.00 -54.19 10.62
CA SER A 6 -27.12 -52.81 10.13
C SER A 6 -26.64 -51.77 11.14
N PHE A 7 -26.82 -52.01 12.44
CA PHE A 7 -26.34 -51.11 13.51
C PHE A 7 -24.81 -51.10 13.62
N LEU A 8 -24.18 -52.26 13.43
CA LEU A 8 -22.73 -52.42 13.43
C LEU A 8 -22.10 -51.74 12.20
N LEU A 9 -22.77 -51.81 11.04
CA LEU A 9 -22.35 -51.12 9.82
C LEU A 9 -22.46 -49.60 9.95
N PHE A 10 -23.53 -49.08 10.58
CA PHE A 10 -23.73 -47.65 10.80
C PHE A 10 -22.76 -47.08 11.85
N GLY A 11 -22.44 -47.87 12.89
CA GLY A 11 -21.40 -47.53 13.88
C GLY A 11 -20.00 -47.50 13.28
N LEU A 12 -19.68 -48.41 12.36
CA LEU A 12 -18.43 -48.38 11.60
C LEU A 12 -18.39 -47.19 10.63
N LEU A 13 -19.49 -46.84 9.96
CA LEU A 13 -19.55 -45.67 9.08
C LEU A 13 -19.37 -44.34 9.86
N LEU A 14 -19.95 -44.22 11.04
CA LEU A 14 -19.77 -43.06 11.93
C LEU A 14 -18.36 -42.99 12.53
N GLY A 15 -17.73 -44.13 12.82
CA GLY A 15 -16.31 -44.20 13.22
C GLY A 15 -15.34 -43.86 12.10
N TRP A 16 -15.75 -43.99 10.83
CA TRP A 16 -14.99 -43.49 9.68
C TRP A 16 -15.20 -41.99 9.44
N ILE A 17 -16.33 -41.42 9.86
CA ILE A 17 -16.57 -39.96 9.80
C ILE A 17 -15.75 -39.21 10.88
N SER A 18 -15.20 -39.91 11.88
CA SER A 18 -14.21 -39.32 12.80
C SER A 18 -12.78 -39.32 12.26
N VAL A 19 -12.58 -39.38 10.94
CA VAL A 19 -11.34 -38.88 10.34
C VAL A 19 -11.23 -37.44 10.83
N VAL A 20 -10.38 -37.23 11.84
CA VAL A 20 -9.96 -35.91 12.29
C VAL A 20 -9.46 -35.25 11.02
N TYR A 21 -10.23 -34.32 10.48
CA TYR A 21 -9.80 -33.56 9.32
C TYR A 21 -8.50 -32.90 9.74
N ALA A 22 -7.41 -33.41 9.18
CA ALA A 22 -6.08 -32.89 9.34
C ALA A 22 -5.81 -32.01 8.12
N ARG A 23 -5.06 -30.94 8.31
CA ARG A 23 -4.70 -30.03 7.23
C ARG A 23 -3.21 -29.77 7.24
N ASP A 24 -2.66 -29.60 6.05
CA ASP A 24 -1.31 -29.09 5.92
C ASP A 24 -1.33 -27.58 6.17
N VAL A 25 -0.42 -27.11 7.02
CA VAL A 25 -0.33 -25.70 7.37
C VAL A 25 1.06 -25.16 7.08
N THR A 26 1.14 -24.14 6.23
CA THR A 26 2.38 -23.40 5.96
C THR A 26 2.49 -22.21 6.89
N PHE A 27 3.53 -22.21 7.72
CA PHE A 27 3.91 -21.09 8.58
C PHE A 27 5.01 -20.28 7.92
N SER A 28 4.96 -18.96 8.07
CA SER A 28 5.87 -18.00 7.48
C SER A 28 6.22 -16.90 8.47
N VAL A 29 7.52 -16.72 8.76
CA VAL A 29 8.01 -15.69 9.67
C VAL A 29 9.23 -14.97 9.11
N ILE A 30 9.22 -13.64 9.23
CA ILE A 30 10.35 -12.75 8.99
C ILE A 30 11.18 -12.70 10.28
N ALA A 31 12.42 -13.19 10.23
CA ALA A 31 13.34 -13.18 11.36
C ALA A 31 14.72 -12.68 10.91
N PHE A 32 15.11 -11.50 11.39
CA PHE A 32 16.38 -10.89 11.00
C PHE A 32 17.57 -11.59 11.65
N LYS A 33 18.63 -11.81 10.86
CA LYS A 33 19.93 -12.35 11.31
C LYS A 33 19.88 -13.71 12.03
N ALA A 34 18.72 -14.37 12.05
CA ALA A 34 18.57 -15.62 12.77
C ALA A 34 19.31 -16.76 12.05
N VAL A 35 20.09 -17.56 12.77
CA VAL A 35 20.71 -18.76 12.18
C VAL A 35 19.72 -19.93 12.25
N ASN A 36 19.05 -20.09 13.38
CA ASN A 36 18.09 -21.15 13.62
C ASN A 36 16.72 -20.57 13.98
N VAL A 37 15.73 -20.89 13.16
CA VAL A 37 14.33 -20.51 13.40
C VAL A 37 13.50 -21.77 13.56
N TYR A 38 12.65 -21.80 14.58
CA TYR A 38 11.74 -22.89 14.86
C TYR A 38 10.32 -22.37 15.06
N LEU A 39 9.35 -23.17 14.63
CA LEU A 39 7.96 -23.07 15.01
C LEU A 39 7.71 -24.00 16.19
N ASN A 40 7.13 -23.51 17.27
CA ASN A 40 6.68 -24.32 18.40
C ASN A 40 5.14 -24.39 18.40
N VAL A 41 4.60 -25.58 18.16
CA VAL A 41 3.16 -25.86 18.25
C VAL A 41 2.94 -26.93 19.32
N ASP A 42 2.14 -26.61 20.34
CA ASP A 42 1.81 -27.53 21.44
C ASP A 42 3.03 -28.22 22.08
N GLY A 43 4.18 -27.51 22.15
CA GLY A 43 5.43 -28.00 22.72
C GLY A 43 6.36 -28.70 21.73
N VAL A 44 5.89 -29.00 20.51
CA VAL A 44 6.69 -29.62 19.45
C VAL A 44 7.40 -28.55 18.62
N LYS A 45 8.72 -28.66 18.50
CA LYS A 45 9.56 -27.74 17.72
C LYS A 45 9.80 -28.26 16.30
N TYR A 46 9.43 -27.47 15.32
CA TYR A 46 9.66 -27.71 13.90
C TYR A 46 10.68 -26.72 13.37
N LYS A 47 11.78 -27.20 12.78
CA LYS A 47 12.82 -26.33 12.22
C LYS A 47 12.32 -25.68 10.93
N MET A 48 12.32 -24.35 10.88
CA MET A 48 11.96 -23.58 9.69
C MET A 48 13.18 -23.34 8.81
N VAL A 49 12.96 -23.18 7.50
CA VAL A 49 14.04 -22.99 6.52
C VAL A 49 13.84 -21.69 5.75
N LYS A 50 14.94 -21.02 5.38
CA LYS A 50 14.86 -19.88 4.47
C LYS A 50 14.42 -20.32 3.09
N THR A 51 13.49 -19.59 2.48
CA THR A 51 13.14 -19.80 1.07
C THR A 51 14.21 -19.27 0.12
N ASN A 52 14.91 -18.21 0.53
CA ASN A 52 16.04 -17.62 -0.16
C ASN A 52 17.07 -17.14 0.89
N PRO A 53 18.37 -17.46 0.77
CA PRO A 53 19.40 -17.02 1.72
C PRO A 53 19.42 -15.51 1.99
N ASP A 54 19.14 -14.70 0.96
CA ASP A 54 19.19 -13.23 0.99
C ASP A 54 17.91 -12.60 1.55
N ILE A 55 16.84 -13.38 1.74
CA ILE A 55 15.56 -12.91 2.26
C ILE A 55 15.39 -13.48 3.67
N PRO A 56 15.12 -12.66 4.70
CA PRO A 56 14.98 -13.13 6.08
C PRO A 56 13.61 -13.80 6.34
N LEU A 57 13.07 -14.53 5.36
CA LEU A 57 11.79 -15.24 5.45
C LEU A 57 12.03 -16.74 5.64
N TYR A 58 11.51 -17.26 6.74
CA TYR A 58 11.57 -18.66 7.09
C TYR A 58 10.18 -19.26 6.95
N THR A 59 10.12 -20.44 6.32
CA THR A 59 8.87 -21.15 6.13
C THR A 59 8.99 -22.61 6.57
N ILE A 60 7.85 -23.20 6.92
CA ILE A 60 7.69 -24.64 7.05
C ILE A 60 6.24 -25.03 6.75
N THR A 61 6.04 -26.18 6.11
CA THR A 61 4.73 -26.81 6.02
C THR A 61 4.70 -27.98 7.02
N VAL A 62 3.83 -27.88 8.01
CA VAL A 62 3.57 -28.97 8.96
C VAL A 62 2.34 -29.74 8.49
N LYS A 63 2.51 -31.04 8.30
CA LYS A 63 1.45 -31.93 7.83
C LYS A 63 0.54 -32.38 8.98
N ASP A 64 -0.66 -32.80 8.62
CA ASP A 64 -1.60 -33.46 9.53
C ASP A 64 -1.95 -32.63 10.79
N MET A 65 -2.01 -31.31 10.64
CA MET A 65 -2.36 -30.41 11.74
C MET A 65 -3.86 -30.41 11.99
N SER A 66 -4.27 -30.20 13.24
CA SER A 66 -5.68 -30.11 13.63
C SER A 66 -6.46 -29.09 12.79
N THR A 67 -7.70 -29.41 12.42
CA THR A 67 -8.63 -28.45 11.81
C THR A 67 -9.16 -27.40 12.78
N GLU A 68 -8.94 -27.59 14.08
CA GLU A 68 -9.27 -26.62 15.11
C GLU A 68 -8.32 -25.41 15.10
N LYS A 69 -8.55 -24.50 16.05
CA LYS A 69 -7.70 -23.34 16.30
C LYS A 69 -6.35 -23.83 16.82
N ILE A 70 -5.26 -23.42 16.16
CA ILE A 70 -3.90 -23.80 16.55
C ILE A 70 -3.26 -22.65 17.33
N LYS A 71 -2.51 -22.98 18.38
CA LYS A 71 -1.71 -22.06 19.18
C LYS A 71 -0.23 -22.33 18.93
N TYR A 72 0.56 -21.29 18.74
CA TYR A 72 1.96 -21.45 18.37
C TYR A 72 2.83 -20.26 18.76
N ARG A 73 4.14 -20.46 18.76
CA ARG A 73 5.16 -19.43 18.97
C ARG A 73 6.31 -19.63 18.00
N TYR A 74 6.94 -18.55 17.57
CA TYR A 74 8.23 -18.65 16.90
C TYR A 74 9.38 -18.61 17.91
N ILE A 75 10.49 -19.23 17.53
CA ILE A 75 11.77 -19.21 18.25
C ILE A 75 12.84 -18.85 17.24
N ALA A 76 13.60 -17.78 17.49
CA ALA A 76 14.74 -17.37 16.67
C ALA A 76 16.01 -17.34 17.54
N ASP A 77 17.02 -18.14 17.19
CA ASP A 77 18.29 -18.28 17.92
C ASP A 77 18.12 -18.43 19.44
N ASN A 78 17.26 -19.38 19.84
CA ASN A 78 16.88 -19.69 21.22
C ASN A 78 16.04 -18.61 21.94
N ASN A 79 15.74 -17.49 21.30
CA ASN A 79 14.79 -16.51 21.82
C ASN A 79 13.38 -16.88 21.37
N GLN A 80 12.52 -17.27 22.31
CA GLN A 80 11.11 -17.56 22.04
C GLN A 80 10.26 -16.29 22.18
N GLU A 81 9.23 -16.13 21.34
CA GLU A 81 8.26 -15.05 21.50
C GLU A 81 7.56 -15.11 22.87
N GLU A 82 7.43 -13.96 23.53
CA GLU A 82 6.79 -13.84 24.85
C GLU A 82 5.26 -14.02 24.80
N PHE A 83 4.66 -13.85 23.63
CA PHE A 83 3.23 -14.05 23.39
C PHE A 83 2.96 -15.33 22.58
N GLU A 84 1.73 -15.83 22.69
CA GLU A 84 1.23 -16.94 21.88
C GLU A 84 0.43 -16.39 20.70
N ARG A 85 0.73 -16.88 19.50
CA ARG A 85 -0.03 -16.61 18.28
C ARG A 85 -1.16 -17.62 18.15
N SER A 86 -2.15 -17.27 17.34
CA SER A 86 -3.22 -18.20 17.02
C SER A 86 -3.61 -18.19 15.56
N LEU A 87 -3.72 -19.40 15.00
CA LEU A 87 -4.19 -19.64 13.66
C LEU A 87 -5.66 -20.08 13.72
N LYS A 88 -6.48 -19.43 12.89
CA LYS A 88 -7.92 -19.71 12.84
C LYS A 88 -8.21 -21.13 12.31
N ARG A 89 -9.42 -21.62 12.57
CA ARG A 89 -9.91 -22.90 12.04
C ARG A 89 -9.85 -22.90 10.51
N LEU A 90 -9.55 -24.05 9.93
CA LEU A 90 -9.47 -24.30 8.47
C LEU A 90 -8.44 -23.45 7.68
N THR A 91 -7.62 -22.62 8.34
CA THR A 91 -6.58 -21.82 7.66
C THR A 91 -5.33 -22.65 7.37
N SER A 92 -4.97 -22.81 6.10
CA SER A 92 -3.81 -23.59 5.65
C SER A 92 -2.50 -22.80 5.57
N THR A 93 -2.52 -21.47 5.73
CA THR A 93 -1.31 -20.64 5.68
C THR A 93 -1.34 -19.51 6.70
N THR A 94 -0.19 -19.17 7.29
CA THR A 94 -0.01 -17.87 7.94
C THR A 94 0.37 -16.82 6.90
N TYR A 95 0.13 -15.55 7.21
CA TYR A 95 0.70 -14.43 6.47
C TYR A 95 2.21 -14.32 6.73
N HIS A 96 2.88 -13.37 6.08
CA HIS A 96 4.26 -13.02 6.40
C HIS A 96 4.32 -12.33 7.78
N GLU A 97 4.46 -13.11 8.84
CA GLU A 97 4.50 -12.59 10.21
C GLU A 97 5.88 -12.05 10.56
N LEU A 98 5.97 -11.02 11.40
CA LEU A 98 7.25 -10.50 11.86
C LEU A 98 7.55 -11.02 13.27
N PHE A 99 8.71 -11.66 13.45
CA PHE A 99 9.15 -12.17 14.74
C PHE A 99 9.16 -11.06 15.80
N GLY A 100 8.61 -11.35 16.99
CA GLY A 100 8.49 -10.39 18.09
C GLY A 100 7.38 -9.37 17.92
N ARG A 101 6.54 -9.47 16.86
CA ARG A 101 5.36 -8.62 16.67
C ARG A 101 4.07 -9.44 16.68
N GLN A 102 3.31 -9.33 17.76
CA GLN A 102 2.05 -10.08 17.95
C GLN A 102 0.99 -9.76 16.89
N ILE A 103 0.91 -8.50 16.47
CA ILE A 103 -0.11 -8.04 15.52
C ILE A 103 0.46 -8.07 14.11
N THR A 104 -0.02 -9.03 13.31
CA THR A 104 0.23 -9.12 11.87
C THR A 104 -0.93 -8.52 11.07
N ILE A 105 -2.16 -8.82 11.48
CA ILE A 105 -3.39 -8.37 10.83
C ILE A 105 -4.23 -7.55 11.81
N LYS A 106 -4.64 -6.36 11.40
CA LYS A 106 -5.58 -5.51 12.13
C LYS A 106 -6.37 -4.67 11.13
N ASN A 107 -7.69 -4.86 11.10
CA ASN A 107 -8.56 -3.99 10.32
C ASN A 107 -8.66 -2.62 10.99
N ILE A 108 -8.35 -1.57 10.21
CA ILE A 108 -8.51 -0.19 10.62
C ILE A 108 -9.95 0.25 10.26
N PRO A 109 -10.72 0.84 11.18
CA PRO A 109 -12.03 1.40 10.86
C PRO A 109 -11.90 2.46 9.76
N LYS A 110 -12.86 2.51 8.83
CA LYS A 110 -12.91 3.52 7.78
C LYS A 110 -14.06 4.48 7.96
N PHE A 111 -13.88 5.68 7.44
CA PHE A 111 -14.98 6.58 7.13
C PHE A 111 -15.85 5.98 6.01
N GLY A 112 -17.16 6.13 6.17
CA GLY A 112 -18.14 5.82 5.14
C GLY A 112 -18.77 7.11 4.62
N PHE A 113 -19.25 7.07 3.38
CA PHE A 113 -20.05 8.15 2.83
C PHE A 113 -21.54 7.85 3.00
N PRO A 114 -22.38 8.84 3.35
CA PRO A 114 -23.79 8.62 3.66
C PRO A 114 -24.64 8.24 2.43
N THR A 115 -24.08 8.18 1.22
CA THR A 115 -24.82 7.87 -0.01
C THR A 115 -24.48 6.50 -0.58
N LYS A 116 -25.49 5.85 -1.19
CA LYS A 116 -25.34 4.56 -1.89
C LYS A 116 -24.81 4.71 -3.33
N LYS A 117 -24.94 5.89 -3.94
CA LYS A 117 -24.36 6.18 -5.25
C LYS A 117 -22.87 6.41 -5.06
N ARG A 118 -22.05 5.52 -5.60
CA ARG A 118 -20.59 5.58 -5.50
C ARG A 118 -19.96 6.13 -6.77
N TRP A 119 -19.10 7.12 -6.65
CA TRP A 119 -18.19 7.53 -7.71
C TRP A 119 -16.95 6.65 -7.69
N LEU A 120 -16.70 5.93 -8.79
CA LEU A 120 -15.73 4.82 -8.85
C LEU A 120 -14.33 5.23 -9.36
N LYS A 121 -13.95 6.51 -9.32
CA LYS A 121 -12.61 6.93 -9.80
C LYS A 121 -11.47 6.56 -8.85
N ASN A 122 -11.73 6.26 -7.57
CA ASN A 122 -10.68 5.81 -6.65
C ASN A 122 -10.06 4.45 -7.00
N GLY A 123 -10.52 3.80 -8.09
CA GLY A 123 -9.98 2.56 -8.63
C GLY A 123 -10.05 1.38 -7.66
N GLU A 124 -9.64 0.21 -8.14
CA GLU A 124 -9.42 -0.91 -7.23
C GLU A 124 -8.16 -0.68 -6.39
N ARG A 125 -8.14 -1.17 -5.16
CA ARG A 125 -6.95 -1.12 -4.31
C ARG A 125 -6.04 -2.29 -4.66
N SER A 126 -4.77 -2.01 -4.90
CA SER A 126 -3.75 -3.05 -5.02
C SER A 126 -3.46 -3.66 -3.65
N SER A 127 -2.93 -4.89 -3.64
CA SER A 127 -2.52 -5.57 -2.40
C SER A 127 -1.39 -4.86 -1.64
N ILE A 128 -0.74 -3.84 -2.25
CA ILE A 128 0.24 -2.97 -1.60
C ILE A 128 -0.42 -2.21 -0.44
N PHE A 129 -1.64 -1.75 -0.67
CA PHE A 129 -2.42 -0.92 0.24
C PHE A 129 -3.53 -1.72 0.92
N ASP A 130 -3.28 -3.01 1.21
CA ASP A 130 -4.14 -3.82 2.07
C ASP A 130 -4.08 -3.26 3.50
N GLU A 131 -5.17 -2.62 3.91
CA GLU A 131 -5.29 -1.99 5.23
C GLU A 131 -5.45 -2.96 6.40
N SER A 132 -5.64 -4.25 6.12
CA SER A 132 -5.68 -5.27 7.15
C SER A 132 -4.28 -5.69 7.58
N TYR A 133 -3.25 -5.46 6.76
CA TYR A 133 -1.89 -5.93 7.00
C TYR A 133 -0.92 -4.76 7.14
N ILE A 134 0.14 -4.95 7.92
CA ILE A 134 1.20 -3.94 8.09
C ILE A 134 2.42 -4.41 7.30
N PRO A 135 2.69 -3.86 6.10
CA PRO A 135 3.83 -4.25 5.30
C PRO A 135 5.15 -4.09 6.03
N THR A 136 6.10 -5.00 5.75
CA THR A 136 7.48 -4.89 6.21
C THR A 136 8.36 -4.63 5.02
N VAL A 137 9.13 -3.55 5.06
CA VAL A 137 10.05 -3.14 3.99
C VAL A 137 11.47 -3.16 4.53
N ILE A 138 12.34 -3.84 3.82
CA ILE A 138 13.77 -3.90 4.10
C ILE A 138 14.49 -3.12 3.02
N ILE A 139 15.31 -2.16 3.43
CA ILE A 139 16.17 -1.38 2.56
C ILE A 139 17.61 -1.84 2.79
N ASP A 140 18.23 -2.36 1.73
CA ASP A 140 19.65 -2.68 1.68
C ASP A 140 20.36 -1.60 0.87
N ASP A 141 21.05 -0.71 1.56
CA ASP A 141 22.03 0.16 0.95
C ASP A 141 23.43 -0.46 1.09
N VAL A 142 24.33 -0.13 0.16
CA VAL A 142 25.66 -0.76 0.11
C VAL A 142 26.45 -0.55 1.41
N ASN A 143 26.22 0.57 2.11
CA ASN A 143 27.07 1.05 3.21
C ASN A 143 26.32 1.35 4.52
N GLY A 144 25.01 1.14 4.64
CA GLY A 144 24.24 1.56 5.83
C GLY A 144 24.04 3.08 5.99
N SER A 145 24.44 3.87 4.98
CA SER A 145 24.52 5.33 5.05
C SER A 145 23.24 6.07 4.66
N PHE A 146 22.28 5.43 4.00
CA PHE A 146 21.06 6.06 3.50
C PHE A 146 20.28 6.70 4.64
N PHE A 147 19.94 5.93 5.67
CA PHE A 147 19.22 6.44 6.83
C PHE A 147 20.05 7.35 7.75
N GLN A 148 21.37 7.44 7.54
CA GLN A 148 22.23 8.34 8.31
C GLN A 148 22.38 9.70 7.62
N SER A 149 22.52 9.70 6.29
CA SER A 149 22.77 10.90 5.49
C SER A 149 21.52 11.50 4.87
N GLY A 150 20.53 10.66 4.55
CA GLY A 150 19.37 11.04 3.75
C GLY A 150 19.71 11.42 2.31
N ASN A 151 20.91 11.13 1.80
CA ASN A 151 21.25 11.45 0.43
C ASN A 151 20.47 10.55 -0.55
N SER A 152 19.94 11.15 -1.62
CA SER A 152 19.42 10.37 -2.74
C SER A 152 20.53 9.49 -3.32
N MET A 153 20.22 8.22 -3.60
CA MET A 153 21.20 7.25 -4.06
C MET A 153 20.52 6.09 -4.79
N VAL A 154 21.32 5.15 -5.30
CA VAL A 154 20.84 3.85 -5.76
C VAL A 154 21.02 2.85 -4.61
N LEU A 155 19.92 2.26 -4.17
CA LEU A 155 19.90 1.19 -3.18
C LEU A 155 20.27 -0.13 -3.85
N LYS A 156 21.06 -0.95 -3.15
CA LYS A 156 21.46 -2.26 -3.65
C LYS A 156 20.25 -3.18 -3.82
N SER A 157 19.37 -3.20 -2.82
CA SER A 157 18.10 -3.90 -2.94
C SER A 157 17.02 -3.36 -2.00
N VAL A 158 15.76 -3.61 -2.36
CA VAL A 158 14.61 -3.39 -1.51
C VAL A 158 13.76 -4.65 -1.49
N ILE A 159 13.38 -5.12 -0.30
CA ILE A 159 12.48 -6.25 -0.12
C ILE A 159 11.19 -5.74 0.50
N ILE A 160 10.05 -5.99 -0.15
CA ILE A 160 8.73 -5.61 0.32
C ILE A 160 7.94 -6.88 0.62
N PHE A 161 7.65 -7.10 1.90
CA PHE A 161 6.75 -8.13 2.37
C PHE A 161 5.34 -7.56 2.45
N LEU A 162 4.48 -8.01 1.54
CA LEU A 162 3.04 -7.81 1.60
C LEU A 162 2.39 -8.97 2.37
N LYS A 163 1.07 -9.01 2.40
CA LYS A 163 0.32 -10.01 3.17
C LYS A 163 0.60 -11.44 2.71
N ASP A 164 0.57 -11.64 1.40
CA ASP A 164 0.63 -12.95 0.73
C ASP A 164 1.74 -13.02 -0.34
N SER A 165 2.58 -11.98 -0.45
CA SER A 165 3.66 -11.93 -1.44
C SER A 165 4.91 -11.23 -0.94
N VAL A 166 6.05 -11.61 -1.51
CA VAL A 166 7.36 -10.96 -1.30
C VAL A 166 7.85 -10.43 -2.64
N HIS A 167 8.21 -9.16 -2.67
CA HIS A 167 8.78 -8.51 -3.84
C HIS A 167 10.21 -8.09 -3.54
N VAL A 168 11.15 -8.43 -4.42
CA VAL A 168 12.57 -8.11 -4.27
C VAL A 168 13.00 -7.32 -5.50
N PHE A 169 13.52 -6.13 -5.26
CA PHE A 169 14.02 -5.23 -6.28
C PHE A 169 15.51 -4.99 -6.06
N LYS A 170 16.26 -4.85 -7.15
CA LYS A 170 17.67 -4.47 -7.13
C LYS A 170 17.83 -3.11 -7.78
N ASP A 171 18.91 -2.41 -7.44
CA ASP A 171 19.29 -1.14 -8.06
C ASP A 171 18.14 -0.12 -8.06
N VAL A 172 17.56 0.10 -6.89
CA VAL A 172 16.36 0.95 -6.72
C VAL A 172 16.80 2.39 -6.46
N ASP A 173 16.36 3.34 -7.29
CA ASP A 173 16.60 4.75 -7.02
C ASP A 173 15.79 5.19 -5.80
N VAL A 174 16.43 5.90 -4.88
CA VAL A 174 15.76 6.52 -3.73
C VAL A 174 15.99 8.02 -3.71
N ASP A 175 14.89 8.76 -3.55
CA ASP A 175 14.92 10.20 -3.31
C ASP A 175 14.42 10.54 -1.91
N SER A 176 15.22 11.26 -1.14
CA SER A 176 14.81 11.72 0.19
C SER A 176 14.12 13.08 0.16
N ARG A 177 13.28 13.33 1.16
CA ARG A 177 12.57 14.59 1.41
C ARG A 177 12.52 14.86 2.91
N ASP A 178 12.35 16.13 3.26
CA ASP A 178 12.20 16.56 4.65
C ASP A 178 13.40 16.21 5.57
N LEU A 179 14.62 16.35 5.03
CA LEU A 179 15.89 16.12 5.74
C LEU A 179 16.14 17.02 6.97
N ARG A 180 15.20 17.91 7.29
CA ARG A 180 15.23 18.73 8.51
C ARG A 180 15.00 17.90 9.78
N TYR A 181 14.45 16.70 9.64
CA TYR A 181 14.20 15.76 10.74
C TYR A 181 15.10 14.54 10.64
N ASN A 182 15.43 13.93 11.79
CA ASN A 182 16.25 12.71 11.85
C ASN A 182 15.60 11.53 11.13
N LYS A 183 14.27 11.50 11.11
CA LYS A 183 13.48 10.55 10.35
C LYS A 183 12.83 11.29 9.19
N PHE A 184 13.35 11.05 7.99
CA PHE A 184 13.00 11.75 6.78
C PHE A 184 12.12 10.88 5.88
N SER A 185 11.30 11.52 5.04
CA SER A 185 10.46 10.85 4.05
C SER A 185 11.29 10.46 2.83
N PHE A 186 10.94 9.40 2.12
CA PHE A 186 11.66 9.01 0.91
C PHE A 186 10.76 8.39 -0.15
N LYS A 187 11.21 8.40 -1.39
CA LYS A 187 10.53 7.86 -2.56
C LYS A 187 11.39 6.77 -3.17
N LEU A 188 10.85 5.58 -3.37
CA LEU A 188 11.47 4.52 -4.12
C LEU A 188 10.97 4.56 -5.57
N LYS A 189 11.89 4.42 -6.53
CA LYS A 189 11.56 4.26 -7.95
C LYS A 189 12.15 2.97 -8.47
N PHE A 190 11.28 2.08 -8.94
CA PHE A 190 11.65 0.79 -9.50
C PHE A 190 11.85 0.91 -11.01
N HIS A 191 12.90 0.28 -11.53
CA HIS A 191 13.24 0.31 -12.96
C HIS A 191 12.44 -0.71 -13.78
N ASP A 192 11.90 -1.74 -13.13
CA ASP A 192 11.10 -2.79 -13.73
C ASP A 192 9.59 -2.45 -13.70
N GLN A 193 8.72 -3.46 -13.59
CA GLN A 193 7.27 -3.26 -13.48
C GLN A 193 6.84 -2.81 -12.07
N GLY A 194 7.78 -2.64 -11.13
CA GLY A 194 7.50 -2.31 -9.75
C GLY A 194 6.61 -3.35 -9.07
N VAL A 195 5.81 -2.91 -8.09
CA VAL A 195 4.87 -3.78 -7.39
C VAL A 195 3.50 -3.64 -8.04
N PHE A 196 3.00 -4.71 -8.68
CA PHE A 196 1.71 -4.69 -9.39
C PHE A 196 1.55 -3.53 -10.40
N GLY A 197 2.60 -3.16 -11.12
CA GLY A 197 2.61 -2.04 -12.06
C GLY A 197 2.90 -0.67 -11.42
N THR A 198 2.90 -0.57 -10.08
CA THR A 198 3.25 0.65 -9.34
C THR A 198 4.77 0.76 -9.25
N LYS A 199 5.34 1.71 -9.98
CA LYS A 199 6.80 1.93 -10.09
C LYS A 199 7.33 2.89 -9.06
N THR A 200 6.46 3.70 -8.47
CA THR A 200 6.87 4.71 -7.50
C THR A 200 6.10 4.54 -6.20
N LEU A 201 6.82 4.36 -5.10
CA LEU A 201 6.24 4.27 -3.76
C LEU A 201 6.83 5.36 -2.88
N PHE A 202 5.97 6.10 -2.18
CA PHE A 202 6.37 7.14 -1.26
C PHE A 202 6.21 6.68 0.18
N PHE A 203 7.25 6.87 0.97
CA PHE A 203 7.32 6.55 2.39
C PHE A 203 7.34 7.86 3.15
N SER A 204 6.15 8.30 3.55
CA SER A 204 5.99 9.53 4.30
C SER A 204 6.30 9.31 5.77
N THR A 205 6.98 10.28 6.34
CA THR A 205 7.05 10.45 7.78
C THR A 205 5.98 11.44 8.23
N THR A 206 5.71 11.42 9.52
CA THR A 206 4.72 12.27 10.20
C THR A 206 5.37 12.90 11.43
N GLU A 207 6.61 13.38 11.29
CA GLU A 207 7.40 13.88 12.43
C GLU A 207 6.76 15.09 13.11
N THR A 208 5.95 15.87 12.39
CA THR A 208 5.17 16.99 12.95
C THR A 208 3.79 16.58 13.47
N ASP A 209 3.38 15.33 13.25
CA ASP A 209 2.11 14.78 13.68
C ASP A 209 2.35 13.72 14.77
N PRO A 210 2.17 14.06 16.06
CA PRO A 210 2.43 13.13 17.17
C PRO A 210 1.50 11.90 17.17
N SER A 211 0.38 11.94 16.44
CA SER A 211 -0.52 10.80 16.30
C SER A 211 -0.08 9.81 15.21
N LEU A 212 0.74 10.25 14.25
CA LEU A 212 1.05 9.55 13.00
C LEU A 212 -0.19 9.18 12.16
N MET A 213 -1.37 9.74 12.46
CA MET A 213 -2.65 9.33 11.91
C MET A 213 -3.31 10.39 11.03
N HIS A 214 -2.94 11.67 11.12
CA HIS A 214 -3.67 12.73 10.40
C HIS A 214 -3.68 12.48 8.89
N GLN A 215 -2.56 12.05 8.31
CA GLN A 215 -2.45 11.74 6.88
C GLN A 215 -3.23 10.48 6.47
N LEU A 216 -3.31 9.48 7.35
CA LEU A 216 -4.14 8.28 7.13
C LEU A 216 -5.62 8.64 7.16
N LEU A 217 -6.04 9.40 8.17
CA LEU A 217 -7.42 9.85 8.34
C LEU A 217 -7.86 10.78 7.21
N TYR A 218 -7.01 11.73 6.82
CA TYR A 218 -7.32 12.67 5.74
C TYR A 218 -7.49 11.95 4.41
N SER A 219 -6.59 11.01 4.07
CA SER A 219 -6.77 10.18 2.87
C SER A 219 -8.05 9.34 2.94
N ASP A 220 -8.36 8.75 4.08
CA ASP A 220 -9.58 7.95 4.23
C ASP A 220 -10.86 8.80 4.09
N ILE A 221 -10.87 10.03 4.63
CA ILE A 221 -11.97 10.99 4.45
C ILE A 221 -12.11 11.36 2.97
N LEU A 222 -11.01 11.74 2.30
CA LEU A 222 -11.04 12.07 0.88
C LEU A 222 -11.54 10.89 0.04
N GLN A 223 -11.10 9.67 0.34
CA GLN A 223 -11.58 8.49 -0.35
C GLN A 223 -13.05 8.19 -0.07
N ALA A 224 -13.51 8.42 1.17
CA ALA A 224 -14.90 8.25 1.55
C ALA A 224 -15.80 9.23 0.78
N ILE A 225 -15.43 10.52 0.70
CA ILE A 225 -16.17 11.52 -0.10
C ILE A 225 -15.88 11.43 -1.61
N GLU A 226 -15.12 10.41 -2.00
CA GLU A 226 -14.84 10.02 -3.39
C GLU A 226 -13.94 11.00 -4.14
N ASN A 227 -13.09 11.76 -3.43
CA ASN A 227 -12.03 12.52 -4.08
C ASN A 227 -10.86 11.61 -4.46
N PRO A 228 -10.27 11.79 -5.65
CA PRO A 228 -9.02 11.12 -6.02
C PRO A 228 -7.94 11.48 -5.01
N SER A 229 -7.41 10.48 -4.33
CA SER A 229 -6.43 10.66 -3.26
C SER A 229 -5.54 9.44 -3.14
N ALA A 230 -4.30 9.65 -2.69
CA ALA A 230 -3.34 8.57 -2.53
C ALA A 230 -3.85 7.53 -1.54
N LYS A 231 -3.90 6.27 -1.97
CA LYS A 231 -4.05 5.13 -1.07
C LYS A 231 -2.81 5.04 -0.20
N ASN A 232 -3.02 4.77 1.08
CA ASN A 232 -1.93 4.67 2.03
C ASN A 232 -2.19 3.61 3.10
N VAL A 233 -1.09 3.07 3.65
CA VAL A 233 -1.09 2.12 4.77
C VAL A 233 0.13 2.35 5.64
N PRO A 234 0.05 2.12 6.97
CA PRO A 234 1.23 2.11 7.81
C PRO A 234 2.14 0.93 7.44
N CYS A 235 3.44 1.16 7.34
CA CYS A 235 4.44 0.13 7.06
C CYS A 235 5.63 0.23 8.01
N ARG A 236 6.30 -0.90 8.24
CA ARG A 236 7.52 -0.99 9.05
C ARG A 236 8.72 -0.99 8.14
N VAL A 237 9.68 -0.11 8.40
CA VAL A 237 10.92 -0.02 7.61
C VAL A 237 12.11 -0.49 8.45
N TYR A 238 12.95 -1.33 7.85
CA TYR A 238 14.16 -1.89 8.42
C TYR A 238 15.35 -1.69 7.47
N ASP A 239 16.57 -1.64 7.99
CA ASP A 239 17.75 -1.87 7.17
C ASP A 239 18.04 -3.37 6.97
N SER A 240 18.98 -3.71 6.08
CA SER A 240 19.41 -5.08 5.82
C SER A 240 20.01 -5.80 7.05
N PHE A 241 20.40 -5.04 8.08
CA PHE A 241 20.86 -5.56 9.36
C PHE A 241 19.73 -5.85 10.35
N GLY A 242 18.47 -5.58 9.99
CA GLY A 242 17.30 -5.78 10.85
C GLY A 242 17.11 -4.70 11.91
N ASN A 243 17.80 -3.57 11.81
CA ASN A 243 17.55 -2.43 12.68
C ASN A 243 16.30 -1.69 12.19
N GLY A 244 15.33 -1.48 13.08
CA GLY A 244 14.12 -0.73 12.77
C GLY A 244 14.44 0.74 12.49
N LYS A 245 13.99 1.26 11.34
CA LYS A 245 14.08 2.68 10.96
C LYS A 245 12.79 3.45 11.27
N GLY A 246 11.76 2.73 11.67
CA GLY A 246 10.53 3.28 12.22
C GLY A 246 9.29 2.85 11.46
N LEU A 247 8.17 3.41 11.89
CA LEU A 247 6.89 3.32 11.18
C LEU A 247 6.81 4.47 10.17
N TYR A 248 6.45 4.13 8.94
CA TYR A 248 6.22 5.05 7.84
C TYR A 248 4.79 4.90 7.34
N ILE A 249 4.30 5.91 6.64
CA ILE A 249 3.09 5.79 5.84
C ILE A 249 3.53 5.48 4.41
N LEU A 250 3.33 4.24 3.99
CA LEU A 250 3.48 3.84 2.60
C LEU A 250 2.29 4.36 1.81
N GLN A 251 2.53 5.13 0.76
CA GLN A 251 1.49 5.71 -0.06
C GLN A 251 1.84 5.75 -1.54
N GLU A 252 0.79 5.86 -2.36
CA GLU A 252 0.92 6.19 -3.78
C GLU A 252 1.60 7.56 -3.95
N ASP A 253 2.43 7.67 -4.99
CA ASP A 253 3.00 8.95 -5.37
C ASP A 253 2.01 9.71 -6.26
N THR A 254 1.30 10.70 -5.71
CA THR A 254 0.33 11.49 -6.50
C THR A 254 0.95 12.26 -7.66
N THR A 255 2.28 12.33 -7.74
CA THR A 255 3.02 12.98 -8.82
C THR A 255 3.49 12.03 -9.91
N SER A 256 3.13 10.75 -9.82
CA SER A 256 3.60 9.72 -10.73
C SER A 256 2.55 9.31 -11.78
N GLU A 257 3.05 8.70 -12.85
CA GLU A 257 2.22 8.21 -13.95
C GLU A 257 1.27 7.09 -13.52
N ASP A 258 1.76 6.18 -12.68
CA ASP A 258 1.01 5.06 -12.10
C ASP A 258 -0.16 5.55 -11.24
N PHE A 259 -0.02 6.66 -10.50
CA PHE A 259 -1.15 7.27 -9.82
C PHE A 259 -2.21 7.76 -10.81
N MET A 260 -1.79 8.46 -11.86
CA MET A 260 -2.71 8.97 -12.88
C MET A 260 -3.45 7.85 -13.61
N ILE A 261 -2.74 6.80 -14.02
CA ILE A 261 -3.32 5.64 -14.69
C ILE A 261 -4.33 4.96 -13.75
N SER A 262 -3.95 4.66 -12.51
CA SER A 262 -4.79 3.89 -11.60
C SER A 262 -6.10 4.58 -11.21
N HIS A 263 -6.08 5.90 -11.00
CA HIS A 263 -7.25 6.69 -10.56
C HIS A 263 -8.06 7.30 -11.70
N PHE A 264 -7.45 7.63 -12.84
CA PHE A 264 -8.17 8.31 -13.92
C PHE A 264 -8.45 7.42 -15.14
N LEU A 265 -7.59 6.43 -15.40
CA LEU A 265 -7.74 5.51 -16.53
C LEU A 265 -8.14 4.08 -16.11
N GLY A 266 -8.00 3.75 -14.83
CA GLY A 266 -8.36 2.46 -14.24
C GLY A 266 -7.16 1.55 -14.00
N TYR A 267 -7.20 0.84 -12.87
CA TYR A 267 -6.10 0.02 -12.35
C TYR A 267 -5.56 -1.04 -13.32
N HIS A 268 -6.42 -1.69 -14.12
CA HIS A 268 -6.01 -2.69 -15.11
C HIS A 268 -5.03 -2.12 -16.15
N ASN A 269 -5.07 -0.81 -16.41
CA ASN A 269 -4.19 -0.15 -17.36
C ASN A 269 -2.75 0.04 -16.87
N LEU A 270 -2.46 -0.20 -15.58
CA LEU A 270 -1.08 -0.17 -15.08
C LEU A 270 -0.18 -1.22 -15.75
N TYR A 271 -0.76 -2.30 -16.25
CA TYR A 271 -0.03 -3.37 -16.94
C TYR A 271 0.13 -3.09 -18.44
N TYR A 272 -0.62 -2.15 -19.00
CA TYR A 272 -0.66 -1.86 -20.44
C TYR A 272 -0.04 -0.47 -20.71
N LYS A 273 1.18 -0.47 -21.26
CA LYS A 273 2.00 0.73 -21.54
C LYS A 273 1.41 1.76 -22.53
N ASN A 274 0.25 1.47 -23.13
CA ASN A 274 -0.36 2.30 -24.19
C ASN A 274 -1.42 3.30 -23.66
N SER A 275 -1.52 3.51 -22.34
CA SER A 275 -2.56 4.38 -21.75
C SER A 275 -2.13 5.85 -21.61
N THR A 276 -0.88 6.19 -21.95
CA THR A 276 -0.28 7.51 -21.69
C THR A 276 -0.90 8.66 -22.46
N ASP A 277 -1.39 8.43 -23.69
CA ASP A 277 -1.92 9.48 -24.57
C ASP A 277 -3.21 10.13 -24.00
N SER A 278 -3.83 9.48 -23.03
CA SER A 278 -5.04 9.93 -22.34
C SER A 278 -4.75 10.69 -21.03
N ILE A 279 -3.49 10.70 -20.56
CA ILE A 279 -3.10 11.38 -19.32
C ILE A 279 -2.85 12.87 -19.62
N GLY A 280 -3.39 13.76 -18.78
CA GLY A 280 -3.13 15.21 -18.84
C GLY A 280 -1.85 15.61 -18.09
N SER A 281 -1.74 16.89 -17.73
CA SER A 281 -0.58 17.40 -16.96
C SER A 281 -0.81 17.27 -15.45
N ILE A 282 0.27 17.10 -14.69
CA ILE A 282 0.26 17.13 -13.21
C ILE A 282 0.87 18.46 -12.76
N LEU A 283 0.08 19.24 -12.06
CA LEU A 283 0.43 20.56 -11.57
C LEU A 283 0.42 20.57 -10.03
N LEU A 284 1.50 21.05 -9.42
CA LEU A 284 1.53 21.32 -7.98
C LEU A 284 1.36 22.82 -7.75
N GLY A 285 0.30 23.19 -7.05
CA GLY A 285 0.13 24.57 -6.60
C GLY A 285 0.98 24.86 -5.35
N SER A 286 1.65 26.01 -5.35
CA SER A 286 2.27 26.62 -4.17
C SER A 286 1.29 27.63 -3.51
N ALA A 287 1.76 28.33 -2.48
CA ALA A 287 1.03 29.48 -1.98
C ALA A 287 0.85 30.52 -3.10
N LYS A 288 -0.37 31.03 -3.27
CA LYS A 288 -0.81 31.96 -4.33
C LYS A 288 -1.06 31.32 -5.70
N SER A 289 -1.02 29.99 -5.83
CA SER A 289 -1.59 29.32 -6.98
C SER A 289 -3.11 29.51 -6.98
N ASP A 290 -3.63 30.25 -7.98
CA ASP A 290 -5.05 30.57 -8.10
C ASP A 290 -5.46 30.59 -9.59
N PHE A 291 -6.76 30.46 -9.85
CA PHE A 291 -7.38 30.46 -11.19
C PHE A 291 -7.71 31.89 -11.67
N TYR A 292 -6.84 32.85 -11.38
CA TYR A 292 -7.05 34.23 -11.80
C TYR A 292 -6.86 34.39 -13.32
N TYR A 293 -7.74 35.16 -13.95
CA TYR A 293 -7.68 35.43 -15.39
C TYR A 293 -7.33 36.89 -15.70
N SER A 294 -6.49 37.10 -16.71
CA SER A 294 -6.23 38.41 -17.32
C SER A 294 -5.94 38.24 -18.80
N GLU A 295 -6.69 38.95 -19.64
CA GLU A 295 -6.59 38.87 -21.10
C GLU A 295 -5.22 39.30 -21.65
N HIS A 296 -4.52 40.19 -20.94
CA HIS A 296 -3.25 40.77 -21.39
C HIS A 296 -2.02 40.15 -20.73
N ALA A 297 -2.20 39.25 -19.76
CA ALA A 297 -1.09 38.63 -19.04
C ALA A 297 -0.61 37.37 -19.77
N LYS A 298 0.71 37.19 -19.85
CA LYS A 298 1.29 35.93 -20.33
C LYS A 298 1.01 34.81 -19.32
N PRO A 299 0.54 33.63 -19.75
CA PRO A 299 0.26 32.50 -18.85
C PRO A 299 1.44 32.12 -17.95
N SER A 300 2.68 32.17 -18.47
CA SER A 300 3.90 31.90 -17.71
C SER A 300 4.11 32.82 -16.51
N ASN A 301 3.60 34.05 -16.58
CA ASN A 301 3.72 35.03 -15.50
C ASN A 301 2.54 34.90 -14.52
N LEU A 302 1.34 34.60 -15.03
CA LEU A 302 0.12 34.53 -14.24
C LEU A 302 0.06 33.26 -13.38
N TYR A 303 0.60 32.15 -13.89
CA TYR A 303 0.55 30.83 -13.26
C TYR A 303 1.94 30.33 -12.84
N ASN A 304 2.89 31.23 -12.59
CA ASN A 304 4.26 30.89 -12.20
C ASN A 304 4.34 30.08 -10.88
N GLU A 305 3.33 30.20 -10.03
CA GLU A 305 3.19 29.45 -8.78
C GLU A 305 2.78 27.98 -8.99
N PHE A 306 2.25 27.63 -10.17
CA PHE A 306 2.00 26.23 -10.51
C PHE A 306 3.29 25.59 -11.03
N LYS A 307 3.80 24.62 -10.28
CA LYS A 307 4.90 23.79 -10.73
C LYS A 307 4.38 22.65 -11.60
N ILE A 308 4.77 22.64 -12.87
CA ILE A 308 4.54 21.50 -13.77
C ILE A 308 5.45 20.35 -13.32
N VAL A 309 4.86 19.28 -12.81
CA VAL A 309 5.61 18.08 -12.40
C VAL A 309 5.79 17.13 -13.57
N ARG A 310 4.74 16.99 -14.38
CA ARG A 310 4.69 16.18 -15.58
C ARG A 310 3.74 16.81 -16.57
N ASP A 311 4.12 16.78 -17.84
CA ASP A 311 3.24 17.11 -18.94
C ASP A 311 3.24 15.94 -19.91
N TYR A 312 2.14 15.19 -19.94
CA TYR A 312 2.01 13.97 -20.76
C TYR A 312 1.40 14.26 -22.14
N LYS A 313 1.00 15.50 -22.41
CA LYS A 313 0.51 15.96 -23.71
C LYS A 313 1.41 17.04 -24.28
N ASP A 314 1.37 17.19 -25.60
CA ASP A 314 2.01 18.32 -26.31
C ASP A 314 1.28 19.66 -26.09
N ILE A 315 0.26 19.70 -25.23
CA ILE A 315 -0.46 20.92 -24.87
C ILE A 315 0.23 21.52 -23.66
N ASN A 316 0.78 22.73 -23.79
CA ASN A 316 1.35 23.48 -22.69
C ASN A 316 0.35 23.61 -21.52
N ALA A 317 0.68 22.97 -20.39
CA ALA A 317 -0.17 22.95 -19.21
C ALA A 317 -0.60 24.35 -18.70
N LEU A 318 0.25 25.37 -18.83
CA LEU A 318 -0.08 26.73 -18.40
C LEU A 318 -1.07 27.42 -19.34
N ASP A 319 -1.03 27.10 -20.63
CA ASP A 319 -2.04 27.58 -21.58
C ASP A 319 -3.39 26.89 -21.31
N GLY A 320 -3.35 25.61 -20.93
CA GLY A 320 -4.52 24.87 -20.43
C GLY A 320 -5.15 25.54 -19.19
N LEU A 321 -4.34 25.87 -18.18
CA LEU A 321 -4.77 26.63 -17.00
C LEU A 321 -5.33 28.01 -17.38
N HIS A 322 -4.71 28.69 -18.35
CA HIS A 322 -5.18 30.00 -18.81
C HIS A 322 -6.59 29.92 -19.40
N ASN A 323 -6.82 28.93 -20.25
CA ASN A 323 -8.12 28.72 -20.89
C ASN A 323 -9.18 28.27 -19.88
N LEU A 324 -8.82 27.40 -18.93
CA LEU A 324 -9.70 27.03 -17.81
C LEU A 324 -10.10 28.27 -16.98
N SER A 325 -9.13 29.11 -16.63
CA SER A 325 -9.37 30.31 -15.81
C SER A 325 -10.21 31.35 -16.56
N LYS A 326 -10.01 31.50 -17.88
CA LYS A 326 -10.88 32.30 -18.73
C LYS A 326 -12.32 31.79 -18.71
N ALA A 327 -12.50 30.49 -18.94
CA ALA A 327 -13.81 29.86 -18.94
C ALA A 327 -14.50 29.98 -17.57
N LEU A 328 -13.73 29.93 -16.47
CA LEU A 328 -14.25 30.17 -15.12
C LEU A 328 -14.64 31.64 -14.90
N HIS A 329 -13.86 32.59 -15.42
CA HIS A 329 -14.14 34.02 -15.33
C HIS A 329 -15.40 34.44 -16.09
N GLU A 330 -15.66 33.82 -17.25
CA GLU A 330 -16.80 34.10 -18.11
C GLU A 330 -18.08 33.34 -17.70
N LEU A 331 -17.99 32.40 -16.75
CA LEU A 331 -19.09 31.54 -16.32
C LEU A 331 -20.16 32.31 -15.53
N ASP A 332 -21.39 32.34 -16.04
CA ASP A 332 -22.54 32.74 -15.22
C ASP A 332 -22.99 31.59 -14.31
N VAL A 333 -22.71 31.72 -13.02
CA VAL A 333 -23.06 30.72 -12.00
C VAL A 333 -24.57 30.60 -11.75
N ASN A 334 -25.39 31.51 -12.28
CA ASN A 334 -26.86 31.41 -12.18
C ASN A 334 -27.48 30.71 -13.40
N ASP A 335 -26.71 30.46 -14.47
CA ASP A 335 -27.15 29.73 -15.65
C ASP A 335 -26.79 28.24 -15.55
N LEU A 336 -27.79 27.41 -15.27
CA LEU A 336 -27.62 25.95 -15.13
C LEU A 336 -27.06 25.28 -16.39
N LYS A 337 -27.34 25.81 -17.59
CA LYS A 337 -26.81 25.25 -18.83
C LYS A 337 -25.32 25.55 -18.95
N GLN A 338 -24.90 26.79 -18.66
CA GLN A 338 -23.48 27.16 -18.65
C GLN A 338 -22.71 26.38 -17.59
N LEU A 339 -23.26 26.23 -16.38
CA LEU A 339 -22.68 25.38 -15.33
C LEU A 339 -22.50 23.93 -15.80
N SER A 340 -23.53 23.34 -16.42
CA SER A 340 -23.44 21.97 -16.94
C SER A 340 -22.39 21.84 -18.05
N ASP A 341 -22.27 22.83 -18.92
CA ASP A 341 -21.30 22.82 -20.03
C ASP A 341 -19.87 23.03 -19.53
N PHE A 342 -19.67 23.93 -18.57
CA PHE A 342 -18.39 24.13 -17.88
C PHE A 342 -17.95 22.86 -17.16
N ASN A 343 -18.86 22.23 -16.42
CA ASN A 343 -18.57 20.98 -15.71
C ASN A 343 -18.09 19.85 -16.64
N ARG A 344 -18.69 19.75 -17.82
CA ARG A 344 -18.36 18.68 -18.78
C ARG A 344 -17.05 18.94 -19.53
N LYS A 345 -16.71 20.20 -19.79
CA LYS A 345 -15.59 20.57 -20.67
C LYS A 345 -14.32 20.95 -19.94
N TRP A 346 -14.44 21.64 -18.82
CA TRP A 346 -13.33 22.36 -18.21
C TRP A 346 -12.96 21.85 -16.82
N PHE A 347 -13.96 21.54 -15.99
CA PHE A 347 -13.72 21.39 -14.55
C PHE A 347 -14.70 20.43 -13.89
N ASP A 348 -14.21 19.46 -13.12
CA ASP A 348 -15.06 18.50 -12.39
C ASP A 348 -15.61 19.16 -11.11
N ILE A 349 -16.67 19.96 -11.25
CA ILE A 349 -17.29 20.74 -10.16
C ILE A 349 -17.66 19.85 -8.96
N PRO A 350 -18.32 18.68 -9.12
CA PRO A 350 -18.66 17.83 -7.99
C PRO A 350 -17.46 17.46 -7.12
N ILE A 351 -16.31 17.17 -7.75
CA ILE A 351 -15.08 16.76 -7.05
C ILE A 351 -14.39 17.93 -6.38
N PHE A 352 -14.37 19.07 -7.05
CA PHE A 352 -13.90 20.29 -6.41
C PHE A 352 -14.72 20.63 -5.16
N LEU A 353 -16.06 20.60 -5.25
CA LEU A 353 -16.93 20.90 -4.10
C LEU A 353 -16.79 19.87 -2.98
N LYS A 354 -16.61 18.59 -3.32
CA LYS A 354 -16.28 17.54 -2.32
C LYS A 354 -14.92 17.78 -1.69
N SER A 355 -13.93 18.29 -2.43
CA SER A 355 -12.60 18.59 -1.91
C SER A 355 -12.58 19.84 -1.01
N LEU A 356 -13.54 20.74 -1.23
CA LEU A 356 -13.73 21.96 -0.44
C LEU A 356 -14.43 21.71 0.91
N ALA A 357 -15.37 20.75 0.94
CA ALA A 357 -16.12 20.34 2.12
C ALA A 357 -15.26 19.50 3.08
#